data_AF-A0A382ZHY9-F1
#
_entry.id   AF-A0A382ZHY9-F1
#
_cell.length_a   1.000
_cell.length_b   1.000
_cell.length_c   1.000
_cell.angle_alpha   90.00
_cell.angle_beta   90.00
_cell.angle_gamma   90.00
#
_symmetry.space_group_name_H-M   'P 1'
#
loop_
_entity.id
_entity.type
_entity.pdbx_description
1 polymer ?
#
loop_
_entity_poly.entity_id
_entity_poly.type
_entity_poly.pdbx_seq_one_letter_code
_entity_poly.pdbx_strand_id
1 'polypeptide(L)'
;MTGKIPHHQNSGSIDLESLSLVADVGATNARFALAVTGSNELIKPLTLLTNNFTSIISACSEYFNHIADLHPSRACIAVACPTSGDHVSLTNNSWTFSIEEVRQELNVGRLMVVNDFKAMAAGVPHLAAEEIDQIGDGTPILERTMSVIGPGTGLGVATVVQHETGRIILEGEGGHVCFAPGNEREIDILRLLSRQFSRVST
;
A
#
# COMPACT_ATOMS: atom_id res chain seq x y z
N MET A 1 21.07 -20.46 52.06
CA MET A 1 21.69 -19.52 51.10
C MET A 1 21.01 -19.74 49.76
N THR A 2 19.80 -19.23 49.53
CA THR A 2 19.48 -17.94 48.90
C THR A 2 20.27 -17.67 47.61
N GLY A 3 19.70 -18.06 46.47
CA GLY A 3 20.10 -17.58 45.14
C GLY A 3 18.83 -17.29 44.34
N LYS A 4 18.53 -15.99 44.17
CA LYS A 4 17.36 -15.45 43.48
C LYS A 4 17.39 -15.83 41.99
N ILE A 5 16.21 -16.17 41.46
CA ILE A 5 15.93 -16.18 40.02
C ILE A 5 15.92 -14.72 39.54
N PRO A 6 16.68 -14.31 38.51
CA PRO A 6 16.51 -13.01 37.91
C PRO A 6 15.25 -13.03 37.03
N HIS A 7 14.20 -12.35 37.50
CA HIS A 7 13.12 -11.88 36.65
C HIS A 7 13.70 -10.84 35.67
N HIS A 8 13.97 -11.25 34.43
CA HIS A 8 14.12 -10.28 33.35
C HIS A 8 12.72 -9.87 32.88
N GLN A 9 12.20 -8.80 33.48
CA GLN A 9 11.14 -8.02 32.84
C GLN A 9 11.79 -7.27 31.67
N ASN A 10 11.55 -7.74 30.44
CA ASN A 10 11.91 -7.00 29.25
C ASN A 10 10.73 -6.07 28.93
N SER A 11 10.68 -4.92 29.59
CA SER A 11 9.87 -3.79 29.10
C SER A 11 10.55 -3.28 27.84
N GLY A 12 10.23 -3.89 26.69
CA GLY A 12 10.81 -3.55 25.40
C GLY A 12 10.44 -2.12 25.02
N SER A 13 11.34 -1.19 25.27
CA SER A 13 11.30 0.12 24.63
C SER A 13 11.51 -0.11 23.15
N ILE A 14 10.46 0.06 22.36
CA ILE A 14 10.59 0.11 20.90
C ILE A 14 11.52 1.28 20.60
N ASP A 15 12.63 1.01 19.92
CA ASP A 15 13.51 2.07 19.44
C ASP A 15 12.73 2.94 18.45
N LEU A 16 12.57 4.23 18.74
CA LEU A 16 11.75 5.13 17.91
C LEU A 16 12.34 5.28 16.50
N GLU A 17 13.65 5.11 16.34
CA GLU A 17 14.34 5.05 15.04
C GLU A 17 13.91 3.84 14.19
N SER A 18 13.32 2.83 14.83
CA SER A 18 12.81 1.62 14.16
C SER A 18 11.38 1.76 13.65
N LEU A 19 10.68 2.86 13.95
CA LEU A 19 9.28 3.07 13.57
C LEU A 19 9.13 3.86 12.27
N SER A 20 8.24 3.40 11.40
CA SER A 20 7.83 4.15 10.21
C SER A 20 6.30 4.29 10.18
N LEU A 21 5.81 5.49 9.91
CA LEU A 21 4.40 5.68 9.57
C LEU A 21 4.11 4.94 8.27
N VAL A 22 3.07 4.13 8.25
CA VAL A 22 2.50 3.60 7.02
C VAL A 22 1.05 4.03 6.91
N ALA A 23 0.62 4.41 5.71
CA ALA A 23 -0.76 4.76 5.46
C ALA A 23 -1.26 4.23 4.12
N ASP A 24 -2.54 3.87 4.06
CA ASP A 24 -3.29 3.53 2.87
C ASP A 24 -4.46 4.51 2.74
N VAL A 25 -4.37 5.40 1.76
CA VAL A 25 -5.31 6.51 1.57
C VAL A 25 -6.14 6.27 0.32
N GLY A 26 -7.40 5.88 0.54
CA GLY A 26 -8.40 5.74 -0.50
C GLY A 26 -9.35 6.95 -0.59
N ALA A 27 -10.44 6.77 -1.33
CA ALA A 27 -11.46 7.80 -1.52
C ALA A 27 -12.18 8.18 -0.21
N THR A 28 -12.60 7.16 0.55
CA THR A 28 -13.49 7.31 1.72
C THR A 28 -12.77 7.10 3.05
N ASN A 29 -11.71 6.29 3.04
CA ASN A 29 -10.99 5.89 4.24
C ASN A 29 -9.50 6.17 4.06
N ALA A 30 -8.87 6.67 5.12
CA ALA A 30 -7.44 6.72 5.29
C ALA A 30 -7.08 5.81 6.47
N ARG A 31 -6.31 4.76 6.21
CA ARG A 31 -5.86 3.78 7.21
C ARG A 31 -4.42 4.10 7.56
N PHE A 32 -4.11 4.17 8.84
CA PHE A 32 -2.78 4.49 9.35
C PHE A 32 -2.32 3.38 10.30
N ALA A 33 -1.03 3.12 10.32
CA ALA A 33 -0.37 2.27 11.30
C ALA A 33 1.10 2.70 11.46
N LEU A 34 1.78 2.13 12.46
CA LEU A 34 3.23 2.17 12.56
C LEU A 34 3.81 0.80 12.19
N ALA A 35 4.74 0.78 11.24
CA ALA A 35 5.51 -0.41 10.88
C ALA A 35 6.80 -0.47 11.71
N VAL A 36 7.10 -1.66 12.25
CA VAL A 36 8.31 -1.91 13.04
C VAL A 36 9.41 -2.48 12.13
N THR A 37 10.54 -1.79 12.05
CA THR A 37 11.67 -2.16 11.17
C THR A 37 12.16 -3.59 11.45
N GLY A 38 12.36 -4.35 10.39
CA GLY A 38 12.82 -5.74 10.48
C GLY A 38 11.73 -6.76 10.81
N SER A 39 10.48 -6.33 10.88
CA SER A 39 9.31 -7.19 11.07
C SER A 39 8.19 -6.84 10.09
N ASN A 40 7.19 -7.72 9.98
CA ASN A 40 5.93 -7.43 9.29
C ASN A 40 4.84 -6.92 10.27
N GLU A 41 5.21 -6.53 11.48
CA GLU A 41 4.27 -6.09 12.51
C GLU A 41 3.79 -4.66 12.24
N LEU A 42 2.47 -4.47 12.28
CA LEU A 42 1.81 -3.17 12.29
C LEU A 42 1.18 -2.91 13.66
N ILE A 43 1.54 -1.79 14.27
CA ILE A 43 1.01 -1.38 15.57
C ILE A 43 0.17 -0.11 15.45
N LYS A 44 -0.70 0.12 16.43
CA LYS A 44 -1.56 1.30 16.51
C LYS A 44 -2.38 1.56 15.22
N PRO A 45 -3.11 0.57 14.69
CA PRO A 45 -3.93 0.79 13.51
C PRO A 45 -5.06 1.77 13.83
N LEU A 46 -5.27 2.75 12.95
CA LEU A 46 -6.39 3.69 13.01
C LEU A 46 -6.98 3.88 11.62
N THR A 47 -8.30 3.83 11.50
CA THR A 47 -9.01 4.20 10.26
C THR A 47 -9.76 5.50 10.47
N LEU A 48 -9.51 6.46 9.60
CA LEU A 48 -10.12 7.77 9.56
C LEU A 48 -10.98 7.93 8.31
N LEU A 49 -12.13 8.60 8.42
CA LEU A 49 -12.94 8.97 7.27
C LEU A 49 -12.32 10.20 6.60
N THR A 50 -11.97 10.10 5.32
CA THR A 50 -11.32 11.18 4.57
C THR A 50 -12.16 12.46 4.56
N ASN A 51 -13.48 12.34 4.44
CA ASN A 51 -14.40 13.49 4.43
C ASN A 51 -14.42 14.30 5.74
N ASN A 52 -13.84 13.79 6.83
CA ASN A 52 -13.71 14.54 8.08
C ASN A 52 -12.50 15.48 8.09
N PHE A 53 -11.64 15.43 7.06
CA PHE A 53 -10.39 16.20 6.99
C PHE A 53 -10.29 16.95 5.67
N THR A 54 -9.76 18.17 5.73
CA THR A 54 -9.61 19.04 4.57
C THR A 54 -8.33 18.75 3.78
N SER A 55 -7.37 18.05 4.37
CA SER A 55 -6.07 17.74 3.79
C SER A 55 -5.47 16.45 4.34
N ILE A 56 -4.51 15.87 3.62
CA ILE A 56 -3.74 14.73 4.11
C ILE A 56 -2.96 15.06 5.39
N ILE A 57 -2.47 16.30 5.51
CA ILE A 57 -1.72 16.78 6.67
C ILE A 57 -2.62 16.72 7.91
N SER A 58 -3.85 17.24 7.83
CA SER A 58 -4.78 17.20 8.97
C SER A 58 -5.16 15.78 9.40
N ALA A 59 -5.30 14.84 8.46
CA ALA A 59 -5.52 13.43 8.79
C ALA A 59 -4.29 12.78 9.45
N CYS A 60 -3.07 13.10 8.98
CA CYS A 60 -1.84 12.61 9.60
C CYS A 60 -1.62 13.21 11.01
N SER A 61 -1.91 14.49 11.22
CA SER A 61 -1.85 15.13 12.54
C SER A 61 -2.82 14.48 13.52
N GLU A 62 -4.03 14.12 13.08
CA GLU A 62 -4.98 13.38 13.90
C GLU A 62 -4.44 12.00 14.30
N TYR A 63 -3.81 11.30 13.35
CA TYR A 63 -3.15 10.03 13.66
C TYR A 63 -1.98 10.22 14.65
N PHE A 64 -1.19 11.29 14.53
CA PHE A 64 -0.08 11.58 15.44
C PHE A 64 -0.59 11.84 16.87
N ASN A 65 -1.71 12.56 17.00
CA ASN A 65 -2.39 12.73 18.28
C ASN A 65 -2.85 11.38 18.88
N HIS A 66 -3.28 10.42 18.04
CA HIS A 66 -3.71 9.10 18.49
C HIS A 66 -2.55 8.23 19.04
N ILE A 67 -1.36 8.32 18.45
CA ILE A 67 -0.18 7.53 18.85
C ILE A 67 0.62 8.17 19.99
N ALA A 68 0.23 9.38 20.43
CA ALA A 68 0.83 10.14 21.53
C ALA A 68 2.33 10.37 21.33
N ASP A 69 3.19 9.85 22.22
CA ASP A 69 4.63 10.15 22.26
C ASP A 69 5.47 9.40 21.21
N LEU A 70 4.84 8.56 20.38
CA LEU A 70 5.55 7.82 19.33
C LEU A 70 5.81 8.73 18.13
N HIS A 71 7.09 8.89 17.77
CA HIS A 71 7.52 9.74 16.68
C HIS A 71 8.28 8.92 15.63
N PRO A 72 7.62 8.47 14.54
CA PRO A 72 8.29 7.73 13.48
C PRO A 72 9.27 8.62 12.72
N SER A 73 10.46 8.12 12.40
CA SER A 73 11.48 8.88 11.66
C SER A 73 11.25 8.89 10.14
N ARG A 74 10.37 7.99 9.65
CA ARG A 74 10.07 7.78 8.22
C ARG A 74 8.59 7.59 8.01
N ALA A 75 8.12 7.86 6.80
CA ALA A 75 6.74 7.63 6.40
C ALA A 75 6.65 7.03 4.98
N CYS A 76 5.67 6.14 4.78
CA CYS A 76 5.26 5.63 3.48
C CYS A 76 3.73 5.71 3.36
N ILE A 77 3.24 6.44 2.37
CA ILE A 77 1.81 6.62 2.13
C ILE A 77 1.46 6.04 0.76
N ALA A 78 0.60 5.04 0.75
CA ALA A 78 -0.02 4.49 -0.45
C ALA A 78 -1.26 5.33 -0.82
N VAL A 79 -1.36 5.71 -2.09
CA VAL A 79 -2.47 6.52 -2.62
C VAL A 79 -3.04 5.92 -3.91
N ALA A 80 -4.35 6.04 -4.08
CA ALA A 80 -5.05 5.58 -5.28
C ALA A 80 -4.97 6.60 -6.43
N CYS A 81 -3.74 6.96 -6.85
CA CYS A 81 -3.47 7.74 -8.05
C CYS A 81 -2.03 7.53 -8.56
N PRO A 82 -1.71 7.95 -9.80
CA PRO A 82 -0.34 7.99 -10.28
C PRO A 82 0.54 8.93 -9.43
N THR A 83 1.74 8.48 -9.09
CA THR A 83 2.68 9.24 -8.24
C THR A 83 3.93 9.63 -9.06
N SER A 84 3.80 10.68 -9.88
CA SER A 84 4.91 11.21 -10.68
C SER A 84 5.29 12.62 -10.21
N GLY A 85 6.45 12.74 -9.57
CA GLY A 85 6.97 14.02 -9.07
C GLY A 85 6.52 14.34 -7.64
N ASP A 86 6.64 15.62 -7.26
CA ASP A 86 6.36 16.09 -5.90
C ASP A 86 4.87 16.37 -5.64
N HIS A 87 4.10 16.73 -6.66
CA HIS A 87 2.68 17.03 -6.49
C HIS A 87 1.80 15.80 -6.70
N VAL A 88 0.94 15.54 -5.73
CA VAL A 88 -0.02 14.43 -5.74
C VAL A 88 -1.43 15.00 -5.68
N SER A 89 -2.32 14.50 -6.54
CA SER A 89 -3.75 14.80 -6.54
C SER A 89 -4.52 13.49 -6.54
N LEU A 90 -5.36 13.28 -5.53
CA LEU A 90 -6.10 12.02 -5.40
C LEU A 90 -7.27 11.97 -6.40
N THR A 91 -7.46 10.84 -7.07
CA THR A 91 -8.47 10.73 -8.14
C THR A 91 -9.91 10.82 -7.62
N ASN A 92 -10.15 10.31 -6.40
CA ASN A 92 -11.49 10.17 -5.80
C ASN A 92 -11.61 10.91 -4.45
N ASN A 93 -10.73 11.88 -4.20
CA ASN A 93 -10.71 12.71 -3.00
C ASN A 93 -10.17 14.10 -3.40
N SER A 94 -10.67 15.18 -2.79
CA SER A 94 -10.24 16.55 -3.10
C SER A 94 -8.84 16.92 -2.61
N TRP A 95 -8.16 16.03 -1.86
CA TRP A 95 -6.82 16.34 -1.37
C TRP A 95 -5.80 16.42 -2.50
N THR A 96 -5.08 17.54 -2.51
CA THR A 96 -3.91 17.78 -3.36
C THR A 96 -2.81 18.33 -2.47
N PHE A 97 -1.58 17.86 -2.63
CA PHE A 97 -0.47 18.20 -1.75
C PHE A 97 0.90 18.07 -2.44
N SER A 98 1.90 18.74 -1.88
CA SER A 98 3.32 18.48 -2.16
C SER A 98 3.85 17.41 -1.20
N ILE A 99 4.60 16.43 -1.71
CA ILE A 99 5.24 15.41 -0.88
C ILE A 99 6.23 16.08 0.07
N GLU A 100 7.04 17.03 -0.40
CA GLU A 100 8.00 17.73 0.44
C GLU A 100 7.34 18.57 1.55
N GLU A 101 6.22 19.25 1.24
CA GLU A 101 5.43 19.98 2.25
C GLU A 101 4.94 19.03 3.34
N VAL A 102 4.33 17.89 2.97
CA VAL A 102 3.87 16.89 3.95
C VAL A 102 5.05 16.34 4.75
N ARG A 103 6.20 16.09 4.13
CA ARG A 103 7.39 15.59 4.83
C ARG A 103 7.85 16.57 5.92
N GLN A 104 7.85 17.87 5.62
CA GLN A 104 8.24 18.92 6.55
C GLN A 104 7.24 19.07 7.69
N GLU A 105 5.94 19.13 7.38
CA GLU A 105 4.87 19.26 8.36
C GLU A 105 4.79 18.07 9.32
N LEU A 106 5.05 16.85 8.82
CA LEU A 106 5.13 15.65 9.67
C LEU A 106 6.46 15.51 10.41
N ASN A 107 7.43 16.37 10.13
CA ASN A 107 8.78 16.33 10.70
C ASN A 107 9.45 14.95 10.57
N VAL A 108 9.28 14.28 9.43
CA VAL A 108 9.90 12.98 9.15
C VAL A 108 11.15 13.16 8.28
N GLY A 109 12.18 12.36 8.54
CA GLY A 109 13.43 12.40 7.77
C GLY A 109 13.26 11.93 6.32
N ARG A 110 12.29 11.05 6.06
CA ARG A 110 11.96 10.58 4.70
C ARG A 110 10.46 10.29 4.58
N LEU A 111 9.85 10.81 3.52
CA LEU A 111 8.49 10.46 3.12
C LEU A 111 8.55 9.83 1.72
N MET A 112 7.88 8.70 1.55
CA MET A 112 7.58 8.11 0.25
C MET A 112 6.08 8.13 0.05
N VAL A 113 5.64 8.63 -1.10
CA VAL A 113 4.27 8.48 -1.57
C VAL A 113 4.30 7.58 -2.80
N VAL A 114 3.52 6.51 -2.75
CA VAL A 114 3.52 5.47 -3.78
C VAL A 114 2.09 5.18 -4.21
N ASN A 115 1.93 4.69 -5.42
CA ASN A 115 0.66 4.14 -5.85
C ASN A 115 0.23 2.95 -4.94
N ASP A 116 -1.08 2.77 -4.77
CA ASP A 116 -1.70 1.70 -3.99
C ASP A 116 -1.36 0.28 -4.49
N PHE A 117 -1.39 0.04 -5.80
CA PHE A 117 -0.98 -1.24 -6.39
C PHE A 117 0.51 -1.51 -6.24
N LYS A 118 1.34 -0.46 -6.29
CA LYS A 118 2.77 -0.57 -5.98
C LYS A 118 3.00 -0.98 -4.51
N ALA A 119 2.26 -0.40 -3.58
CA ALA A 119 2.31 -0.79 -2.17
C ALA A 119 1.82 -2.23 -1.96
N MET A 120 0.70 -2.60 -2.60
CA MET A 120 0.18 -3.97 -2.55
C MET A 120 1.20 -4.99 -3.07
N ALA A 121 1.82 -4.71 -4.22
CA ALA A 121 2.86 -5.55 -4.79
C ALA A 121 4.10 -5.65 -3.91
N ALA A 122 4.44 -4.59 -3.16
CA ALA A 122 5.51 -4.65 -2.17
C ALA A 122 5.17 -5.57 -0.99
N GLY A 123 3.90 -5.63 -0.60
CA GLY A 123 3.41 -6.44 0.52
C GLY A 123 3.25 -7.93 0.20
N VAL A 124 2.87 -8.29 -1.03
CA VAL A 124 2.58 -9.70 -1.41
C VAL A 124 3.66 -10.71 -0.98
N PRO A 125 4.97 -10.45 -1.19
CA PRO A 125 5.99 -11.42 -0.79
C PRO A 125 6.19 -11.57 0.73
N HIS A 126 5.50 -10.76 1.54
CA HIS A 126 5.57 -10.76 3.00
C HIS A 126 4.37 -11.48 3.64
N LEU A 127 3.38 -11.90 2.83
CA LEU A 127 2.22 -12.64 3.31
C LEU A 127 2.62 -14.04 3.80
N ALA A 128 2.07 -14.43 4.94
CA ALA A 128 2.21 -15.77 5.47
C ALA A 128 1.36 -16.77 4.67
N ALA A 129 1.70 -18.05 4.73
CA ALA A 129 0.98 -19.09 3.99
C ALA A 129 -0.51 -19.16 4.40
N GLU A 130 -0.81 -18.83 5.66
CA GLU A 130 -2.17 -18.81 6.20
C GLU A 130 -3.00 -17.61 5.73
N GLU A 131 -2.36 -16.60 5.12
CA GLU A 131 -3.02 -15.42 4.56
C GLU A 131 -3.31 -15.58 3.05
N ILE A 132 -2.96 -16.73 2.47
CA ILE A 132 -3.03 -16.98 1.03
C ILE A 132 -3.94 -18.19 0.76
N ASP A 133 -5.00 -17.95 0.01
CA ASP A 133 -5.81 -19.01 -0.59
C ASP A 133 -5.30 -19.33 -2.00
N GLN A 134 -4.80 -20.55 -2.20
CA GLN A 134 -4.31 -20.98 -3.51
C GLN A 134 -5.47 -21.31 -4.46
N ILE A 135 -5.45 -20.68 -5.64
CA ILE A 135 -6.36 -21.00 -6.75
C ILE A 135 -5.57 -21.73 -7.84
N GLY A 136 -5.98 -22.95 -8.16
CA GLY A 136 -5.33 -23.81 -9.16
C GLY A 136 -4.17 -24.64 -8.59
N ASP A 137 -3.55 -25.44 -9.45
CA ASP A 137 -2.46 -26.33 -9.08
C ASP A 137 -1.09 -25.62 -9.15
N GLY A 138 -0.10 -26.20 -8.49
CA GLY A 138 1.30 -25.75 -8.54
C GLY A 138 1.88 -25.41 -7.16
N THR A 139 3.16 -25.06 -7.15
CA THR A 139 3.87 -24.60 -5.94
C THR A 139 4.53 -23.26 -6.25
N PRO A 140 4.27 -22.21 -5.46
CA PRO A 140 4.88 -20.90 -5.72
C PRO A 140 6.40 -20.96 -5.57
N ILE A 141 7.10 -20.28 -6.49
CA ILE A 141 8.55 -20.05 -6.40
C ILE A 141 8.74 -18.56 -6.15
N LEU A 142 9.00 -18.18 -4.90
CA LEU A 142 9.00 -16.79 -4.43
C LEU A 142 10.11 -15.93 -5.08
N GLU A 143 11.16 -16.56 -5.60
CA GLU A 143 12.28 -15.91 -6.28
C GLU A 143 11.99 -15.59 -7.76
N ARG A 144 10.81 -15.94 -8.26
CA ARG A 144 10.38 -15.59 -9.62
C ARG A 144 9.55 -14.32 -9.64
N THR A 145 9.45 -13.74 -10.83
CA THR A 145 8.55 -12.61 -11.10
C THR A 145 7.13 -12.96 -10.71
N MET A 146 6.48 -12.06 -9.98
CA MET A 146 5.07 -12.17 -9.57
C MET A 146 4.27 -11.03 -10.22
N SER A 147 3.04 -11.34 -10.63
CA SER A 147 2.06 -10.33 -11.05
C SER A 147 1.00 -10.20 -9.99
N VAL A 148 0.64 -8.96 -9.66
CA VAL A 148 -0.41 -8.62 -8.70
C VAL A 148 -1.51 -7.92 -9.47
N ILE A 149 -2.70 -8.50 -9.42
CA ILE A 149 -3.88 -8.05 -10.15
C ILE A 149 -5.03 -7.94 -9.14
N GLY A 150 -5.73 -6.82 -9.16
CA GLY A 150 -6.80 -6.54 -8.21
C GLY A 150 -7.99 -5.86 -8.90
N PRO A 151 -9.12 -6.55 -9.08
CA PRO A 151 -10.35 -5.92 -9.54
C PRO A 151 -11.01 -5.10 -8.43
N GLY A 152 -11.48 -3.90 -8.76
CA GLY A 152 -12.19 -2.97 -7.88
C GLY A 152 -13.03 -1.99 -8.69
N THR A 153 -12.97 -0.68 -8.38
CA THR A 153 -13.56 0.36 -9.25
C THR A 153 -12.93 0.38 -10.65
N GLY A 154 -11.67 -0.04 -10.75
CA GLY A 154 -10.97 -0.36 -11.99
C GLY A 154 -10.19 -1.67 -11.83
N LEU A 155 -9.25 -1.93 -12.74
CA LEU A 155 -8.38 -3.10 -12.68
C LEU A 155 -6.92 -2.64 -12.52
N GLY A 156 -6.38 -2.73 -11.31
CA GLY A 156 -4.99 -2.40 -11.08
C GLY A 156 -4.07 -3.59 -11.33
N VAL A 157 -2.88 -3.30 -11.83
CA VAL A 157 -1.86 -4.30 -12.17
C VAL A 157 -0.48 -3.80 -11.78
N ALA A 158 0.29 -4.63 -11.09
CA ALA A 158 1.69 -4.36 -10.78
C ALA A 158 2.51 -5.65 -10.92
N THR A 159 3.79 -5.52 -11.24
CA THR A 159 4.70 -6.65 -11.39
C THR A 159 5.87 -6.53 -10.42
N VAL A 160 6.13 -7.57 -9.65
CA VAL A 160 7.31 -7.69 -8.79
C VAL A 160 8.37 -8.48 -9.54
N VAL A 161 9.44 -7.82 -9.94
CA VAL A 161 10.59 -8.44 -10.61
C VAL A 161 11.69 -8.69 -9.58
N GLN A 162 12.16 -9.94 -9.52
CA GLN A 162 13.31 -10.29 -8.69
C GLN A 162 14.60 -9.79 -9.36
N HIS A 163 15.43 -9.09 -8.60
CA HIS A 163 16.74 -8.55 -9.01
C HIS A 163 17.84 -9.05 -8.06
N GLU A 164 19.10 -9.00 -8.48
CA GLU A 164 20.24 -9.46 -7.69
C GLU A 164 20.37 -8.74 -6.34
N THR A 165 19.96 -7.46 -6.31
CA THR A 165 20.07 -6.58 -5.15
C THR A 165 18.75 -6.38 -4.39
N GLY A 166 17.68 -7.09 -4.75
CA GLY A 166 16.37 -6.94 -4.14
C GLY A 166 15.21 -7.13 -5.12
N ARG A 167 14.10 -6.42 -4.89
CA ARG A 167 12.91 -6.48 -5.75
C ARG A 167 12.69 -5.14 -6.43
N ILE A 168 12.32 -5.17 -7.71
CA ILE A 168 11.89 -4.00 -8.47
C ILE A 168 10.38 -4.15 -8.69
N ILE A 169 9.62 -3.13 -8.29
CA ILE A 169 8.18 -3.11 -8.51
C ILE A 169 7.90 -2.21 -9.71
N LEU A 170 7.32 -2.80 -10.75
CA LEU A 170 6.85 -2.11 -11.93
C LEU A 170 5.37 -1.86 -11.77
N GLU A 171 5.01 -0.60 -11.55
CA GLU A 171 3.63 -0.13 -11.64
C GLU A 171 3.23 0.04 -13.12
N GLY A 172 1.98 -0.23 -13.47
CA GLY A 172 1.54 -0.09 -14.84
C GLY A 172 0.02 -0.12 -15.01
N GLU A 173 -0.43 0.37 -16.16
CA GLU A 173 -1.84 0.47 -16.54
C GLU A 173 -2.35 -0.84 -17.17
N GLY A 174 -1.95 -1.98 -16.60
CA GLY A 174 -2.24 -3.30 -17.17
C GLY A 174 -3.73 -3.59 -17.33
N GLY A 175 -4.60 -2.98 -16.50
CA GLY A 175 -6.05 -3.09 -16.68
C GLY A 175 -6.59 -2.35 -17.90
N HIS A 176 -5.88 -1.32 -18.37
CA HIS A 176 -6.30 -0.56 -19.54
C HIS A 176 -5.94 -1.23 -20.88
N VAL A 177 -5.37 -2.44 -20.89
CA VAL A 177 -5.14 -3.20 -22.12
C VAL A 177 -6.46 -3.58 -22.79
N CYS A 178 -6.47 -3.74 -24.11
CA CYS A 178 -7.68 -4.14 -24.83
C CYS A 178 -8.12 -5.54 -24.40
N PHE A 179 -9.43 -5.72 -24.20
CA PHE A 179 -10.01 -7.03 -23.99
C PHE A 179 -9.74 -7.93 -25.20
N ALA A 180 -9.11 -9.08 -24.97
CA ALA A 180 -8.67 -10.01 -26.01
C ALA A 180 -9.47 -11.33 -25.93
N PRO A 181 -10.62 -11.45 -26.60
CA PRO A 181 -11.47 -12.63 -26.50
C PRO A 181 -10.81 -13.87 -27.12
N GLY A 182 -10.83 -14.99 -26.41
CA GLY A 182 -10.24 -16.27 -26.81
C GLY A 182 -11.24 -17.32 -27.33
N ASN A 183 -12.55 -17.06 -27.27
CA ASN A 183 -13.59 -17.97 -27.75
C ASN A 183 -14.85 -17.22 -28.22
N GLU A 184 -15.78 -17.93 -28.89
CA GLU A 184 -17.02 -17.35 -29.43
C GLU A 184 -17.86 -16.62 -28.37
N ARG A 185 -17.95 -17.18 -27.16
CA ARG A 185 -18.69 -16.55 -26.06
C ARG A 185 -18.08 -15.20 -25.68
N GLU A 186 -16.76 -15.13 -25.58
CA GLU A 186 -16.05 -13.88 -25.27
C GLU A 186 -16.13 -12.87 -26.42
N ILE A 187 -16.14 -13.32 -27.67
CA ILE A 187 -16.39 -12.46 -28.84
C ILE A 187 -17.80 -11.85 -28.77
N ASP A 188 -18.80 -12.63 -28.38
CA ASP A 188 -20.17 -12.11 -28.21
C ASP A 188 -20.25 -11.08 -27.08
N ILE A 189 -19.52 -11.27 -25.97
CA ILE A 189 -19.39 -10.27 -24.91
C ILE A 189 -18.76 -8.98 -25.46
N LEU A 190 -17.66 -9.08 -26.21
CA LEU A 190 -17.02 -7.93 -26.84
C LEU A 190 -18.01 -7.18 -27.74
N ARG A 191 -18.74 -7.88 -28.62
CA ARG A 191 -19.73 -7.29 -29.53
C ARG A 191 -20.81 -6.51 -28.78
N LEU A 192 -21.26 -7.03 -27.63
CA LEU A 192 -22.26 -6.35 -26.80
C LEU A 192 -21.69 -5.08 -26.18
N LEU A 193 -20.49 -5.16 -25.58
CA LEU A 193 -19.84 -4.02 -24.91
C LEU A 193 -19.42 -2.91 -25.89
N SER A 194 -18.95 -3.27 -27.10
CA SER A 194 -18.57 -2.31 -28.14
C SER A 194 -19.74 -1.46 -28.67
N ARG A 195 -21.00 -1.82 -28.38
CA ARG A 195 -22.15 -0.97 -28.70
C ARG A 195 -22.30 0.21 -27.74
N GLN A 196 -21.75 0.10 -26.54
CA GLN A 196 -21.88 1.09 -25.47
C GLN A 196 -20.58 1.87 -25.26
N PHE A 197 -19.43 1.22 -25.42
CA PHE A 197 -18.12 1.80 -25.16
C PHE A 197 -17.30 1.90 -26.44
N SER A 198 -16.63 3.04 -26.65
CA SER A 198 -15.73 3.25 -27.79
C SER A 198 -14.50 2.33 -27.77
N ARG A 199 -14.10 1.88 -26.58
CA ARG A 199 -13.04 0.89 -26.34
C ARG A 199 -13.48 -0.04 -25.22
N VAL A 200 -13.23 -1.34 -25.40
CA VAL A 200 -13.44 -2.36 -24.37
C VAL A 200 -12.07 -2.79 -23.85
N SER A 201 -11.76 -2.42 -22.61
CA SER A 201 -10.56 -2.85 -21.89
C SER A 201 -10.87 -4.00 -20.93
N THR A 202 -9.83 -4.50 -20.28
CA THR A 202 -9.95 -5.53 -19.24
C THR A 202 -10.46 -4.93 -17.93
#